data_AF-A0A4R2BN63-F1
#
_entry.id   AF-A0A4R2BN63-F1
#
_cell.length_a   1.000
_cell.length_b   1.000
_cell.length_c   1.000
_cell.angle_alpha   90.00
_cell.angle_beta   90.00
_cell.angle_gamma   90.00
#
_symmetry.space_group_name_H-M   'P 1'
#
loop_
_entity.id
_entity.type
_entity.pdbx_description
1 polymer ?
#
loop_
_entity_poly.entity_id
_entity_poly.type
_entity_poly.pdbx_seq_one_letter_code
_entity_poly.pdbx_strand_id
1 'polypeptide(L)'
;MPVALRLFLPESWTNAPLRMLKAGIPEQMRQPRTKPEIALEEIDRLMSTGMRFGVVLADAGYGLSAAFRQGLSARGLVWAVGIPKHQKVYPHDVALIFPVSSRGRPRQHPIPDILSMAAETILSDARWRKVSWRRGTKGRLSARFAASRVRIADGPPQRILDKGQQHMPGEE
;
A
#
# COMPACT_ATOMS: atom_id res chain seq x y z
N MET A 1 -14.65 -9.12 18.98
CA MET A 1 -15.46 -7.91 19.21
C MET A 1 -14.95 -6.82 18.28
N PRO A 2 -15.79 -6.21 17.42
CA PRO A 2 -15.41 -5.02 16.67
C PRO A 2 -15.27 -3.82 17.62
N VAL A 3 -14.28 -2.96 17.37
CA VAL A 3 -13.94 -1.80 18.23
C VAL A 3 -14.29 -0.45 17.60
N ALA A 4 -14.56 -0.44 16.29
CA ALA A 4 -14.88 0.74 15.52
C ALA A 4 -15.74 0.38 14.31
N LEU A 5 -16.64 1.29 13.94
CA LEU A 5 -17.39 1.25 12.69
C LEU A 5 -17.66 2.68 12.24
N ARG A 6 -17.31 3.00 11.00
CA ARG A 6 -17.50 4.32 10.40
C ARG A 6 -18.17 4.20 9.04
N LEU A 7 -19.10 5.12 8.77
CA LEU A 7 -19.80 5.18 7.50
C LEU A 7 -18.86 5.66 6.39
N PHE A 8 -18.83 4.92 5.28
CA PHE A 8 -18.20 5.34 4.03
C PHE A 8 -19.29 5.68 3.02
N LEU A 9 -19.17 6.85 2.38
CA LEU A 9 -20.06 7.30 1.32
C LEU A 9 -19.28 7.44 0.01
N PRO A 10 -19.64 6.72 -1.05
CA PRO A 10 -19.05 6.95 -2.37
C PRO A 10 -19.58 8.27 -2.96
N GLU A 11 -18.90 8.79 -3.98
CA GLU A 11 -19.24 10.08 -4.60
C GLU A 11 -20.69 10.17 -5.09
N SER A 12 -21.26 9.06 -5.56
CA SER A 12 -22.66 8.99 -5.99
C SER A 12 -23.67 9.28 -4.87
N TRP A 13 -23.27 9.17 -3.61
CA TRP A 13 -24.08 9.58 -2.46
C TRP A 13 -23.81 11.02 -2.05
N THR A 14 -22.55 11.45 -1.99
CA THR A 14 -22.20 12.82 -1.60
C THR A 14 -22.69 13.86 -2.61
N ASN A 15 -22.80 13.48 -3.88
CA ASN A 15 -23.39 14.30 -4.95
C ASN A 15 -24.94 14.31 -4.95
N ALA A 16 -25.59 13.65 -3.99
CA ALA A 16 -27.05 13.61 -3.87
C ALA A 16 -27.53 14.08 -2.46
N PRO A 17 -27.49 15.39 -2.16
CA PRO A 17 -27.82 15.92 -0.83
C PRO A 17 -29.21 15.54 -0.33
N LEU A 18 -30.22 15.56 -1.21
CA LEU A 18 -31.59 15.14 -0.86
C LEU A 18 -31.66 13.66 -0.45
N ARG A 19 -30.87 12.81 -1.09
CA ARG A 19 -30.76 11.38 -0.73
C ARG A 19 -30.12 11.23 0.64
N MET A 20 -29.06 12.00 0.93
CA MET A 20 -28.39 11.98 2.23
C MET A 20 -29.29 12.48 3.36
N LEU A 21 -30.05 13.56 3.11
CA LEU A 21 -31.02 14.11 4.06
C LEU A 21 -32.11 13.08 4.37
N LYS A 22 -32.70 12.48 3.33
CA LYS A 22 -33.75 11.46 3.48
C LYS A 22 -33.26 10.21 4.22
N ALA A 23 -31.99 9.84 4.03
CA ALA A 23 -31.37 8.72 4.73
C ALA A 23 -30.90 9.07 6.17
N GLY A 24 -31.07 10.32 6.63
CA GLY A 24 -30.70 10.74 7.98
C GLY A 24 -29.19 10.80 8.22
N ILE A 25 -28.38 10.96 7.17
CA ILE A 25 -26.92 11.00 7.30
C ILE A 25 -26.51 12.27 8.09
N PRO A 26 -25.74 12.16 9.19
CA PRO A 26 -25.26 13.32 9.95
C PRO A 26 -24.41 14.26 9.09
N GLU A 27 -24.54 15.57 9.27
CA GLU A 27 -23.85 16.58 8.46
C GLU A 27 -22.32 16.38 8.40
N GLN A 28 -21.70 16.09 9.55
CA GLN A 28 -20.28 15.77 9.68
C GLN A 28 -19.81 14.53 8.87
N MET A 29 -20.75 13.69 8.39
CA MET A 29 -20.47 12.50 7.58
C MET A 29 -20.84 12.68 6.11
N ARG A 30 -21.36 13.84 5.70
CA ARG A 30 -21.78 14.12 4.31
C ARG A 30 -20.63 14.51 3.38
N GLN A 31 -19.43 14.67 3.91
CA GLN A 31 -18.24 15.01 3.13
C GLN A 31 -17.67 13.77 2.42
N PRO A 32 -17.13 13.90 1.20
CA PRO A 32 -16.46 12.81 0.51
C PRO A 32 -15.16 12.46 1.24
N ARG A 33 -14.98 11.17 1.52
CA ARG A 33 -13.81 10.65 2.24
C ARG A 33 -13.43 9.30 1.68
N THR A 34 -12.14 9.03 1.55
CA THR A 34 -11.67 7.73 1.07
C THR A 34 -11.68 6.70 2.21
N LYS A 35 -11.81 5.42 1.86
CA LYS A 35 -11.73 4.34 2.87
C LYS A 35 -10.39 4.36 3.64
N PRO A 36 -9.23 4.58 2.99
CA PRO A 36 -7.97 4.73 3.70
C PRO A 36 -7.94 5.88 4.70
N GLU A 37 -8.47 7.06 4.35
CA GLU A 37 -8.56 8.21 5.27
C GLU A 37 -9.39 7.87 6.50
N ILE A 38 -10.57 7.27 6.29
CA ILE A 38 -11.45 6.83 7.38
C ILE A 38 -10.71 5.84 8.28
N ALA A 39 -10.00 4.88 7.71
CA ALA A 39 -9.27 3.88 8.49
C ALA A 39 -8.13 4.49 9.32
N LEU A 40 -7.36 5.44 8.75
CA LEU A 40 -6.30 6.11 9.50
C LEU A 40 -6.86 6.95 10.66
N GLU A 41 -7.96 7.66 10.46
CA GLU A 41 -8.59 8.40 11.56
C GLU A 41 -9.19 7.50 12.63
N GLU A 42 -9.75 6.35 12.26
CA GLU A 42 -10.21 5.39 13.25
C GLU A 42 -9.04 4.80 14.04
N ILE A 43 -7.88 4.58 13.40
CA ILE A 43 -6.65 4.21 14.09
C ILE A 43 -6.25 5.31 15.08
N ASP A 44 -6.22 6.57 14.66
CA ASP A 44 -5.87 7.70 15.54
C ASP A 44 -6.81 7.82 16.74
N ARG A 45 -8.13 7.71 16.49
CA ARG A 45 -9.16 7.74 17.54
C ARG A 45 -8.97 6.61 18.54
N LEU A 46 -8.58 5.43 18.08
CA LEU A 46 -8.35 4.29 18.96
C LEU A 46 -7.02 4.44 19.73
N MET A 47 -5.97 4.94 19.10
CA MET A 47 -4.70 5.26 19.77
C MET A 47 -4.88 6.31 20.87
N SER A 48 -5.73 7.33 20.64
CA SER A 48 -5.99 8.37 21.64
C SER A 48 -6.72 7.86 22.89
N THR A 49 -7.41 6.71 22.79
CA THR A 49 -7.98 6.01 23.97
C THR A 49 -6.97 5.16 24.75
N GLY A 50 -5.69 5.17 24.34
CA GLY A 50 -4.64 4.34 24.94
C GLY A 50 -4.58 2.91 24.40
N MET A 51 -5.34 2.58 23.35
CA MET A 51 -5.29 1.26 22.74
C MET A 51 -3.95 1.06 22.01
N ARG A 52 -3.32 -0.09 22.25
CA ARG A 52 -2.06 -0.48 21.62
C ARG A 52 -2.32 -1.55 20.57
N PHE A 53 -1.71 -1.36 19.40
CA PHE A 53 -1.77 -2.33 18.30
C PHE A 53 -0.50 -3.17 18.28
N GLY A 54 -0.65 -4.48 18.07
CA GLY A 54 0.48 -5.37 17.80
C GLY A 54 0.93 -5.28 16.34
N VAL A 55 0.03 -5.63 15.42
CA VAL A 55 0.24 -5.50 13.97
C VAL A 55 -1.08 -5.06 13.33
N VAL A 56 -1.02 -4.08 12.43
CA VAL A 56 -2.16 -3.66 11.60
C VAL A 56 -2.19 -4.50 10.32
N LEU A 57 -3.31 -5.17 10.06
CA LEU A 57 -3.53 -5.94 8.84
C LEU A 57 -4.64 -5.30 8.00
N ALA A 58 -4.43 -5.18 6.69
CA ALA A 58 -5.45 -4.70 5.76
C ALA A 58 -5.37 -5.44 4.42
N ASP A 59 -6.49 -5.48 3.70
CA ASP A 59 -6.54 -6.10 2.37
C ASP A 59 -5.91 -5.23 1.27
N ALA A 60 -5.88 -5.75 0.04
CA ALA A 60 -5.27 -5.09 -1.11
C ALA A 60 -5.96 -3.80 -1.57
N GLY A 61 -7.21 -3.57 -1.20
CA GLY A 61 -7.91 -2.31 -1.45
C GLY A 61 -7.32 -1.14 -0.65
N TYR A 62 -6.73 -1.42 0.51
CA TYR A 62 -6.00 -0.43 1.31
C TYR A 62 -4.53 -0.35 0.90
N GLY A 63 -3.89 -1.51 0.71
CA GLY A 63 -2.46 -1.55 0.44
C GLY A 63 -2.05 -1.04 -0.93
N LEU A 64 -2.99 -0.70 -1.84
CA LEU A 64 -2.70 0.07 -3.05
C LEU A 64 -2.37 1.55 -2.78
N SER A 65 -2.90 2.11 -1.69
CA SER A 65 -2.69 3.51 -1.35
C SER A 65 -1.34 3.71 -0.68
N ALA A 66 -0.41 4.38 -1.37
CA ALA A 66 0.88 4.77 -0.79
C ALA A 66 0.68 5.66 0.45
N ALA A 67 -0.26 6.62 0.38
CA ALA A 67 -0.60 7.48 1.51
C ALA A 67 -1.11 6.69 2.73
N PHE A 68 -1.79 5.56 2.51
CA PHE A 68 -2.23 4.69 3.61
C PHE A 68 -1.05 4.00 4.29
N ARG A 69 -0.17 3.38 3.50
CA ARG A 69 1.03 2.68 4.01
C ARG A 69 1.95 3.65 4.76
N GLN A 70 2.26 4.78 4.14
CA GLN A 70 3.02 5.87 4.75
C GLN A 70 2.34 6.41 6.01
N GLY A 71 1.00 6.51 6.00
CA GLY A 71 0.23 6.90 7.16
C GLY A 71 0.38 5.93 8.34
N LEU A 72 0.43 4.62 8.09
CA LEU A 72 0.69 3.62 9.13
C LEU A 72 2.14 3.71 9.63
N SER A 73 3.11 3.84 8.72
CA SER A 73 4.54 3.99 9.05
C SER A 73 4.81 5.24 9.89
N ALA A 74 4.21 6.38 9.52
CA ALA A 74 4.34 7.66 10.25
C ALA A 74 3.77 7.59 11.67
N ARG A 75 2.84 6.68 11.95
CA ARG A 75 2.29 6.41 13.29
C ARG A 75 3.15 5.42 14.10
N GLY A 76 4.27 4.95 13.55
CA GLY A 76 5.13 3.96 14.19
C GLY A 76 4.49 2.58 14.30
N LEU A 77 3.47 2.28 13.48
CA LEU A 77 2.75 1.01 13.54
C LEU A 77 3.50 -0.05 12.74
N VAL A 78 3.57 -1.26 13.29
CA VAL A 78 3.96 -2.45 12.50
C VAL A 78 2.74 -2.87 11.70
N TRP A 79 2.89 -3.02 10.37
CA TRP A 79 1.77 -3.34 9.49
C TRP A 79 2.13 -4.37 8.42
N ALA A 80 1.12 -5.08 7.94
CA ALA A 80 1.19 -5.90 6.74
C ALA A 80 -0.12 -5.74 5.96
N VAL A 81 -0.04 -5.11 4.79
CA VAL A 81 -1.19 -4.86 3.92
C VAL A 81 -1.06 -5.67 2.65
N GLY A 82 -2.19 -6.16 2.13
CA GLY A 82 -2.20 -6.83 0.83
C GLY A 82 -1.79 -5.87 -0.29
N ILE A 83 -1.15 -6.38 -1.34
CA ILE A 83 -0.91 -5.64 -2.59
C ILE A 83 -1.31 -6.52 -3.77
N PRO A 84 -1.73 -5.96 -4.91
CA PRO A 84 -1.95 -6.73 -6.11
C PRO A 84 -0.64 -7.34 -6.63
N LYS A 85 -0.73 -8.53 -7.23
CA LYS A 85 0.43 -9.26 -7.78
C LYS A 85 1.22 -8.49 -8.84
N HIS A 86 0.55 -7.58 -9.55
CA HIS A 86 1.11 -6.74 -10.60
C HIS A 86 1.66 -5.40 -10.08
N GLN A 87 1.62 -5.16 -8.77
CA GLN A 87 2.24 -3.98 -8.15
C GLN A 87 3.70 -3.92 -8.58
N LYS A 88 4.10 -2.74 -9.08
CA LYS A 88 5.47 -2.50 -9.50
C LYS A 88 6.37 -2.29 -8.28
N VAL A 89 7.49 -3.00 -8.29
CA VAL A 89 8.48 -3.04 -7.23
C VAL A 89 9.88 -3.10 -7.84
N TYR A 90 10.86 -2.71 -7.05
CA TYR A 90 12.28 -2.89 -7.30
C TYR A 90 12.86 -3.89 -6.28
N PRO A 91 13.94 -4.62 -6.62
CA PRO A 91 14.76 -5.29 -5.63
C PRO A 91 15.21 -4.31 -4.53
N HIS A 92 15.39 -4.79 -3.30
CA HIS A 92 15.77 -3.91 -2.17
C HIS A 92 17.10 -3.17 -2.38
N ASP A 93 17.99 -3.76 -3.17
CA ASP A 93 19.36 -3.34 -3.47
C ASP A 93 19.46 -2.49 -4.75
N VAL A 94 18.32 -2.06 -5.31
CA VAL A 94 18.28 -1.11 -6.44
C VAL A 94 19.12 0.13 -6.15
N ALA A 95 20.03 0.45 -7.08
CA ALA A 95 20.90 1.61 -6.99
C ALA A 95 20.41 2.74 -7.89
N LEU A 96 20.64 3.97 -7.46
CA LEU A 96 20.41 5.15 -8.29
C LEU A 96 21.71 5.54 -8.99
N ILE A 97 21.70 5.52 -10.33
CA ILE A 97 22.87 5.75 -11.18
C ILE A 97 22.67 6.94 -12.12
N PHE A 98 23.77 7.56 -12.52
CA PHE A 98 23.82 8.50 -13.64
C PHE A 98 24.33 7.74 -14.87
N PRO A 99 23.46 7.31 -15.80
CA PRO A 99 23.90 6.59 -16.98
C PRO A 99 24.81 7.50 -17.83
N VAL A 100 25.94 6.95 -18.27
CA VAL A 100 26.87 7.66 -19.15
C VAL A 100 26.20 7.85 -20.51
N SER A 101 26.02 9.10 -20.93
CA SER A 101 25.47 9.39 -22.25
C SER A 101 26.60 9.53 -23.27
N SER A 102 26.51 8.80 -24.38
CA SER A 102 27.43 8.96 -25.51
C SER A 102 27.14 10.20 -26.36
N ARG A 103 25.91 10.75 -26.28
CA ARG A 103 25.47 11.96 -27.01
C ARG A 103 24.48 12.78 -26.19
N GLY A 104 24.49 14.10 -26.35
CA GLY A 104 23.55 15.01 -25.70
C GLY A 104 23.95 15.44 -24.28
N ARG A 105 23.08 16.24 -23.63
CA ARG A 105 23.34 16.80 -22.31
C ARG A 105 23.31 15.70 -21.22
N PRO A 106 24.28 15.67 -20.29
CA PRO A 106 24.23 14.79 -19.14
C PRO A 106 22.92 14.92 -18.35
N ARG A 107 22.45 13.81 -17.78
CA ARG A 107 21.23 13.81 -16.97
C ARG A 107 21.47 14.55 -15.64
N GLN A 108 20.48 15.32 -15.20
CA GLN A 108 20.54 16.06 -13.92
C GLN A 108 20.05 15.22 -12.73
N HIS A 109 19.18 14.24 -12.97
CA HIS A 109 18.62 13.36 -11.94
C HIS A 109 19.04 11.91 -12.18
N PRO A 110 19.39 11.16 -11.12
CA PRO A 110 19.75 9.76 -11.25
C PRO A 110 18.50 8.92 -11.57
N ILE A 111 18.72 7.72 -12.09
CA ILE A 111 17.67 6.74 -12.39
C ILE A 111 18.02 5.39 -11.74
N PRO A 112 17.05 4.50 -11.51
CA PRO A 112 17.32 3.13 -11.11
C PRO A 112 18.21 2.43 -12.13
N ASP A 113 19.15 1.63 -11.65
CA ASP A 113 20.01 0.75 -12.44
C ASP A 113 19.24 -0.43 -13.06
N ILE A 114 18.12 -0.81 -12.45
CA ILE A 114 17.17 -1.82 -12.94
C ILE A 114 15.75 -1.24 -13.07
N LEU A 115 14.98 -1.71 -14.06
CA LEU A 115 13.57 -1.32 -14.20
C LEU A 115 12.69 -2.02 -13.16
N SER A 116 11.59 -1.36 -12.78
CA SER A 116 10.58 -1.98 -11.92
C SER A 116 9.89 -3.17 -12.61
N MET A 117 9.59 -4.19 -11.81
CA MET A 117 8.89 -5.40 -12.26
C MET A 117 7.70 -5.70 -11.36
N ALA A 118 6.83 -6.62 -11.80
CA ALA A 118 5.69 -7.03 -11.00
C ALA A 118 6.18 -7.80 -9.76
N ALA A 119 5.50 -7.62 -8.62
CA ALA A 119 5.81 -8.35 -7.40
C ALA A 119 5.80 -9.88 -7.61
N GLU A 120 4.90 -10.40 -8.45
CA GLU A 120 4.88 -11.83 -8.80
C GLU A 120 6.14 -12.31 -9.52
N THR A 121 6.79 -11.44 -10.29
CA THR A 121 8.05 -11.74 -10.99
C THR A 121 9.21 -11.87 -9.99
N ILE A 122 9.27 -11.04 -8.95
CA ILE A 122 10.29 -11.20 -7.90
C ILE A 122 10.05 -12.50 -7.10
N LEU A 123 8.79 -12.86 -6.90
CA LEU A 123 8.42 -14.04 -6.12
C LEU A 123 8.52 -15.36 -6.91
N SER A 124 8.59 -15.34 -8.24
CA SER A 124 8.76 -16.57 -9.04
C SER A 124 10.06 -17.28 -8.70
N ASP A 125 11.10 -16.52 -8.42
CA ASP A 125 12.45 -17.03 -8.16
C ASP A 125 12.70 -17.27 -6.65
N ALA A 126 11.71 -16.95 -5.81
CA ALA A 126 11.84 -17.04 -4.37
C ALA A 126 11.71 -18.47 -3.85
N ARG A 127 12.41 -18.78 -2.76
CA ARG A 127 12.32 -20.09 -2.09
C ARG A 127 11.05 -20.19 -1.24
N TRP A 128 10.09 -20.94 -1.74
CA TRP A 128 8.83 -21.21 -1.03
C TRP A 128 9.00 -22.24 0.08
N ARG A 129 8.43 -21.94 1.26
CA ARG A 129 8.44 -22.82 2.44
C ARG A 129 7.01 -23.15 2.86
N LYS A 130 6.76 -24.41 3.19
CA LYS A 130 5.49 -24.82 3.79
C LYS A 130 5.46 -24.40 5.26
N VAL A 131 4.47 -23.62 5.64
CA VAL A 131 4.23 -23.17 7.03
C VAL A 131 2.90 -23.77 7.48
N SER A 132 2.84 -24.25 8.73
CA SER A 132 1.62 -24.80 9.33
C SER A 132 1.43 -24.21 10.72
N TRP A 133 0.25 -23.66 11.01
CA TRP A 133 0.01 -22.90 12.24
C TRP A 133 -1.03 -23.59 13.15
N ARG A 134 -2.33 -23.42 12.90
CA ARG A 134 -3.38 -23.96 13.77
C ARG A 134 -4.05 -25.21 13.19
N ARG A 135 -4.57 -26.05 14.07
CA ARG A 135 -5.50 -27.14 13.71
C ARG A 135 -6.88 -26.52 13.44
N GLY A 136 -7.38 -26.66 12.22
CA GLY A 136 -8.75 -26.33 11.85
C GLY A 136 -9.65 -27.57 11.90
N THR A 137 -10.93 -27.38 11.57
CA THR A 137 -11.94 -28.45 11.53
C THR A 137 -11.66 -29.52 10.47
N LYS A 138 -10.88 -29.18 9.42
CA LYS A 138 -10.45 -30.08 8.34
C LYS A 138 -8.97 -30.51 8.45
N GLY A 139 -8.37 -30.42 9.64
CA GLY A 139 -6.95 -30.72 9.87
C GLY A 139 -6.06 -29.48 10.00
N ARG A 140 -4.73 -29.67 9.98
CA ARG A 140 -3.79 -28.53 10.13
C ARG A 140 -3.89 -27.60 8.94
N LEU A 141 -4.08 -26.31 9.21
CA LEU A 141 -3.95 -25.28 8.19
C LEU A 141 -2.47 -25.16 7.80
N SER A 142 -2.21 -25.27 6.50
CA SER A 142 -0.87 -25.10 5.94
C SER A 142 -0.94 -24.40 4.60
N ALA A 143 0.07 -23.59 4.31
CA ALA A 143 0.24 -22.91 3.03
C ALA A 143 1.73 -22.75 2.72
N ARG A 144 2.04 -22.47 1.45
CA ARG A 144 3.41 -22.13 1.03
C ARG A 144 3.57 -20.62 1.07
N PHE A 145 4.66 -20.16 1.65
CA PHE A 145 5.02 -18.75 1.72
C PHE A 145 6.42 -18.53 1.16
N ALA A 146 6.62 -17.40 0.51
CA ALA A 146 7.91 -16.83 0.18
C ALA A 146 7.94 -15.38 0.68
N ALA A 147 9.12 -14.88 1.00
CA ALA A 147 9.31 -13.50 1.43
C ALA A 147 10.56 -12.96 0.74
N SER A 148 10.46 -11.73 0.22
CA SER A 148 11.57 -10.99 -0.36
C SER A 148 11.48 -9.54 0.09
N ARG A 149 12.63 -8.90 0.32
CA ARG A 149 12.68 -7.45 0.56
C ARG A 149 12.69 -6.76 -0.79
N VAL A 150 11.85 -5.75 -0.92
CA VAL A 150 11.64 -4.98 -2.15
C VAL A 150 11.39 -3.53 -1.79
N ARG A 151 11.58 -2.62 -2.74
CA ARG A 151 11.11 -1.22 -2.64
C ARG A 151 9.92 -1.05 -3.57
N ILE A 152 8.84 -0.44 -3.10
CA ILE A 152 7.66 -0.22 -3.95
C ILE A 152 7.99 0.85 -5.00
N ALA A 153 7.51 0.71 -6.24
CA ALA A 153 7.64 1.75 -7.25
C ALA A 153 6.51 2.78 -7.10
N ASP A 154 6.56 3.59 -6.03
CA ASP A 154 5.59 4.64 -5.71
C ASP A 154 6.25 6.01 -5.45
N GLY A 155 7.56 6.12 -5.70
CA GLY A 155 8.28 7.39 -5.68
C GLY A 155 7.85 8.34 -6.81
N PRO A 156 8.39 9.57 -6.83
CA PRO A 156 8.03 10.58 -7.82
C PRO A 156 8.26 10.05 -9.25
N PRO A 157 7.34 10.32 -10.21
CA PRO A 157 7.48 9.83 -11.57
C PRO A 157 8.65 10.54 -12.28
N GLN A 158 9.48 9.75 -12.95
CA GLN A 158 10.60 10.23 -13.75
C GLN A 158 10.73 9.39 -15.02
N ARG A 159 11.21 10.00 -16.11
CA ARG A 159 11.57 9.25 -17.33
C ARG A 159 12.78 8.37 -17.07
N ILE A 160 12.66 7.05 -17.26
CA ILE A 160 13.78 6.10 -17.06
C ILE A 160 14.20 5.52 -18.41
N LEU A 161 15.45 5.76 -18.82
CA LEU A 161 16.01 5.28 -20.11
C LEU A 161 15.09 5.60 -21.33
N ASP A 162 14.76 4.57 -22.12
CA ASP A 162 13.83 4.57 -23.24
C ASP A 162 12.36 4.54 -22.80
N LYS A 163 12.08 4.19 -21.54
CA LYS A 163 10.73 4.14 -21.00
C LYS A 163 10.21 5.56 -20.73
N GLY A 164 8.89 5.69 -20.78
CA GLY A 164 8.18 6.91 -20.41
C GLY A 164 8.29 7.23 -18.93
N GLN A 165 7.32 7.97 -18.40
CA GLN A 165 7.26 8.24 -16.96
C GLN A 165 7.08 6.93 -16.19
N GLN A 166 7.98 6.67 -15.25
CA GLN A 166 7.98 5.52 -14.36
C GLN A 166 8.18 6.01 -12.93
N HIS A 167 7.55 5.35 -11.97
CA HIS A 167 7.73 5.67 -10.57
C HIS A 167 9.12 5.23 -10.08
N MET A 168 9.81 6.12 -9.37
CA MET A 168 11.07 5.82 -8.70
C MET A 168 10.87 4.84 -7.53
N PRO A 169 11.92 4.14 -7.07
CA PRO A 169 11.86 3.35 -5.85
C PRO A 169 11.43 4.23 -4.66
N GLY A 170 10.43 3.79 -3.92
CA GLY A 170 9.94 4.41 -2.70
C GLY A 170 10.91 4.23 -1.54
N GLU A 171 10.73 5.03 -0.49
CA GLU A 171 11.53 4.98 0.73
C GLU A 171 11.01 3.94 1.75
N GLU A 172 9.83 3.36 1.51
CA GLU A 172 9.25 2.26 2.29
C GLU A 172 9.73 0.87 1.85
#